data_AF-A0A7J6RS71-F1
#
_entry.id   AF-A0A7J6RS71-F1
#
_cell.length_a   1.000
_cell.length_b   1.000
_cell.length_c   1.000
_cell.angle_alpha   90.00
_cell.angle_beta   90.00
_cell.angle_gamma   90.00
#
_symmetry.space_group_name_H-M   'P 1'
#
loop_
_entity.id
_entity.type
_entity.pdbx_description
1 polymer ?
#
loop_
_entity_poly.entity_id
_entity_poly.type
_entity_poly.pdbx_seq_one_letter_code
_entity_poly.pdbx_strand_id
1 'polypeptide(L)'
;MPSEEEGVVRSVTASLGTPAGLGVSSQPTQEDMPPAIVPIRSSGLSTYLCLGQLLSRRPTLELVLIGLTPALTVIAFGLLLRNMILAMFIMHAIMLLGPTVYLIGNTSIRAGLRNSSESTPFHWYRLYFSSEMANTSNGSGTVFLSLLSFLVTTLCGSLIYLMLQCSGRWWQILCIGSYESQLDIFGLGGLRHAPLLLDVLLALYFIIVNPLIEEFFWRIFLVKELSDSSQNSHMGRLQQEFSPVPTSEPQDKMAPTGGDAELDIEVGAARSDVFMDEETARSVSSMVASISPPSPAVSVSNSSRLVSYSETVNWVGSALYGSYHILVVWALLNSLPYAILAFILLVLVGRLLIFIIQSEQGPNATISGFCLATAVHSGLDTVVVFALAAALRIVEVKGDNTSVVSAAANAGFKFIKKHYIVSSMYIIGLIVAVFGTGFHVDPITAARYHKTLDHVDLVQGRQYRTVVQKLDRAERDYYNSWFSCNDECQANYRKVEDLRDQKAVVESKIYDLQLDARKTVGLWSSYAAQDMRKDFWDSWNAGKDMASHWTLWDTLFMAAGGDSRDQTLMSMILQTIFQYIMNLTVGLIAAIGAFLTTVPQVIASYGPGFIEGTLSRKSSR
;
A
#
# COMPACT_ATOMS: atom_id res chain seq x y z
N MET A 1 -62.27 8.21 -25.99
CA MET A 1 -62.57 8.90 -27.26
C MET A 1 -61.52 9.97 -27.48
N PRO A 2 -60.96 10.08 -28.69
CA PRO A 2 -59.97 9.20 -29.37
C PRO A 2 -58.53 9.76 -29.20
N SER A 3 -57.39 9.06 -29.29
CA SER A 3 -56.82 8.05 -30.23
C SER A 3 -56.48 8.56 -31.63
N GLU A 4 -55.41 7.98 -32.21
CA GLU A 4 -54.78 8.13 -33.56
C GLU A 4 -53.47 8.97 -33.57
N GLU A 5 -52.37 8.57 -34.21
CA GLU A 5 -52.18 7.55 -35.26
C GLU A 5 -50.70 7.08 -35.37
N GLU A 6 -50.55 5.90 -35.97
CA GLU A 6 -49.33 5.13 -36.21
C GLU A 6 -48.48 5.63 -37.40
N GLY A 7 -47.21 5.19 -37.47
CA GLY A 7 -46.37 5.35 -38.66
C GLY A 7 -45.28 4.28 -38.74
N VAL A 8 -45.48 3.34 -39.66
CA VAL A 8 -44.85 2.02 -39.84
C VAL A 8 -43.60 2.03 -40.74
N VAL A 9 -42.57 1.28 -40.31
CA VAL A 9 -41.62 0.36 -41.00
C VAL A 9 -41.22 0.62 -42.47
N ARG A 10 -39.89 0.55 -42.74
CA ARG A 10 -39.34 -0.22 -43.88
C ARG A 10 -37.88 -0.65 -43.66
N SER A 11 -37.67 -1.97 -43.68
CA SER A 11 -36.41 -2.68 -43.85
C SER A 11 -36.09 -2.85 -45.34
N VAL A 12 -34.80 -2.88 -45.69
CA VAL A 12 -34.31 -3.49 -46.95
C VAL A 12 -33.01 -4.24 -46.65
N THR A 13 -33.04 -5.53 -46.96
CA THR A 13 -31.95 -6.49 -46.94
C THR A 13 -31.35 -6.67 -48.34
N ALA A 14 -30.04 -6.98 -48.34
CA ALA A 14 -29.31 -7.84 -49.27
C ALA A 14 -29.04 -7.38 -50.72
N SER A 15 -27.77 -7.47 -51.14
CA SER A 15 -27.36 -8.53 -52.07
C SER A 15 -25.84 -8.71 -52.13
N LEU A 16 -25.41 -9.97 -52.03
CA LEU A 16 -24.12 -10.53 -52.46
C LEU A 16 -23.85 -10.28 -53.96
N GLY A 17 -22.57 -10.25 -54.34
CA GLY A 17 -22.16 -10.44 -55.73
C GLY A 17 -20.65 -10.30 -55.98
N THR A 18 -19.90 -11.38 -55.77
CA THR A 18 -18.64 -11.65 -56.49
C THR A 18 -18.95 -12.18 -57.89
N PRO A 19 -18.07 -11.94 -58.89
CA PRO A 19 -17.30 -13.07 -59.40
C PRO A 19 -15.85 -12.74 -59.79
N ALA A 20 -15.09 -13.84 -59.92
CA ALA A 20 -13.70 -13.94 -60.34
C ALA A 20 -13.47 -13.63 -61.83
N GLY A 21 -12.21 -13.37 -62.21
CA GLY A 21 -11.78 -13.49 -63.61
C GLY A 21 -10.47 -12.78 -63.98
N LEU A 22 -9.36 -13.54 -63.89
CA LEU A 22 -8.20 -13.60 -64.81
C LEU A 22 -7.67 -12.32 -65.51
N GLY A 23 -6.45 -11.95 -65.12
CA GLY A 23 -5.27 -11.82 -66.01
C GLY A 23 -5.26 -10.74 -67.09
N VAL A 24 -4.24 -9.88 -67.06
CA VAL A 24 -3.30 -9.64 -68.17
C VAL A 24 -2.24 -8.62 -67.73
N SER A 25 -1.00 -9.00 -68.02
CA SER A 25 0.23 -8.20 -67.97
C SER A 25 0.11 -6.92 -68.80
N SER A 26 0.41 -5.77 -68.21
CA SER A 26 0.98 -4.62 -68.92
C SER A 26 1.69 -3.68 -67.95
N GLN A 27 2.97 -3.44 -68.20
CA GLN A 27 3.73 -2.36 -67.58
C GLN A 27 3.09 -1.01 -67.94
N PRO A 28 2.86 -0.10 -66.97
CA PRO A 28 2.73 1.30 -67.29
C PRO A 28 4.11 1.94 -67.31
N THR A 29 4.41 2.49 -68.48
CA THR A 29 5.45 3.46 -68.79
C THR A 29 5.56 4.56 -67.73
N GLN A 30 6.82 4.82 -67.40
CA GLN A 30 7.33 5.95 -66.62
C GLN A 30 7.11 7.24 -67.41
N GLU A 31 6.04 7.98 -67.11
CA GLU A 31 5.91 9.40 -67.42
C GLU A 31 4.77 9.99 -66.57
N ASP A 32 4.98 11.22 -66.11
CA ASP A 32 4.07 12.07 -65.30
C ASP A 32 3.96 11.80 -63.79
N MET A 33 5.04 12.17 -63.06
CA MET A 33 4.91 12.60 -61.66
C MET A 33 4.29 14.01 -61.60
N PRO A 34 3.17 14.23 -60.86
CA PRO A 34 2.68 15.57 -60.57
C PRO A 34 3.68 16.32 -59.67
N PRO A 35 3.75 17.67 -59.77
CA PRO A 35 4.67 18.46 -58.99
C PRO A 35 4.45 18.24 -57.50
N ALA A 36 5.54 17.98 -56.79
CA ALA A 36 5.58 17.85 -55.34
C ALA A 36 4.75 18.96 -54.69
N ILE A 37 3.70 18.55 -53.96
CA ILE A 37 2.94 19.42 -53.09
C ILE A 37 3.93 19.93 -52.04
N VAL A 38 4.38 21.17 -52.21
CA VAL A 38 5.18 21.90 -51.24
C VAL A 38 4.35 21.92 -49.95
N PRO A 39 4.83 21.30 -48.84
CA PRO A 39 4.10 21.34 -47.60
C PRO A 39 3.99 22.80 -47.17
N ILE A 40 2.76 23.30 -47.14
CA ILE A 40 2.44 24.63 -46.62
C ILE A 40 2.96 24.65 -45.18
N ARG A 41 4.03 25.39 -44.98
CA ARG A 41 4.74 25.56 -43.71
C ARG A 41 3.80 26.30 -42.75
N SER A 42 3.03 25.56 -41.95
CA SER A 42 2.23 26.11 -40.86
C SER A 42 3.17 26.57 -39.73
N SER A 43 3.73 27.77 -39.90
CA SER A 43 4.68 28.40 -38.99
C SER A 43 4.14 28.62 -37.56
N GLY A 44 2.82 28.46 -37.34
CA GLY A 44 2.23 28.47 -36.00
C GLY A 44 2.38 27.15 -35.22
N LEU A 45 2.35 25.99 -35.88
CA LEU A 45 2.35 24.69 -35.19
C LEU A 45 3.75 24.29 -34.68
N SER A 46 4.80 24.75 -35.37
CA SER A 46 6.19 24.43 -35.05
C SER A 46 6.65 25.02 -33.71
N THR A 47 6.10 26.16 -33.28
CA THR A 47 6.49 26.82 -32.02
C THR A 47 5.87 26.11 -30.81
N TYR A 48 4.63 25.64 -30.92
CA TYR A 48 3.99 24.81 -29.89
C TYR A 48 4.61 23.42 -29.79
N LEU A 49 5.02 22.83 -30.93
CA LEU A 49 5.77 21.57 -30.94
C LEU A 49 7.17 21.73 -30.33
N CYS A 50 7.84 22.86 -30.55
CA CYS A 50 9.17 23.13 -29.96
C CYS A 50 9.08 23.38 -28.45
N LEU A 51 8.07 24.12 -27.98
CA LEU A 51 7.81 24.29 -26.55
C LEU A 51 7.40 22.96 -25.90
N GLY A 52 6.58 22.15 -26.58
CA GLY A 52 6.24 20.79 -26.16
C GLY A 52 7.46 19.86 -26.08
N GLN A 53 8.41 19.97 -27.00
CA GLN A 53 9.66 19.18 -26.97
C GLN A 53 10.65 19.66 -25.88
N LEU A 54 10.68 20.96 -25.59
CA LEU A 54 11.51 21.52 -24.49
C LEU A 54 10.94 21.17 -23.11
N LEU A 55 9.62 21.20 -22.95
CA LEU A 55 8.93 20.77 -21.72
C LEU A 55 9.00 19.24 -21.54
N SER A 56 8.89 18.49 -22.65
CA SER A 56 9.04 17.02 -22.67
C SER A 56 10.40 16.51 -22.18
N ARG A 57 11.44 17.36 -22.09
CA ARG A 57 12.74 16.94 -21.54
C ARG A 57 12.74 16.80 -20.01
N ARG A 58 11.71 17.28 -19.29
CA ARG A 58 11.64 17.22 -17.82
C ARG A 58 10.24 16.88 -17.31
N PRO A 59 9.78 15.62 -17.50
CA PRO A 59 8.45 15.18 -17.03
C PRO A 59 8.22 15.41 -15.52
N THR A 60 9.29 15.43 -14.71
CA THR A 60 9.20 15.77 -13.28
C THR A 60 8.74 17.20 -13.02
N LEU A 61 9.18 18.17 -13.83
CA LEU A 61 8.79 19.58 -13.64
C LEU A 61 7.31 19.78 -13.96
N GLU A 62 6.82 19.16 -15.04
CA GLU A 62 5.40 19.21 -15.42
C GLU A 62 4.51 18.66 -14.30
N LEU A 63 4.87 17.52 -13.74
CA LEU A 63 4.15 16.92 -12.62
C LEU A 63 4.19 17.77 -11.35
N VAL A 64 5.34 18.39 -11.02
CA VAL A 64 5.42 19.35 -9.91
C VAL A 64 4.50 20.55 -10.15
N LEU A 65 4.45 21.08 -11.39
CA LEU A 65 3.54 22.17 -11.74
C LEU A 65 2.07 21.74 -11.62
N ILE A 66 1.72 20.53 -12.08
CA ILE A 66 0.38 19.95 -11.88
C ILE A 66 0.05 19.86 -10.40
N GLY A 67 0.99 19.38 -9.57
CA GLY A 67 0.84 19.33 -8.12
C GLY A 67 0.76 20.70 -7.44
N LEU A 68 1.23 21.78 -8.06
CA LEU A 68 1.06 23.15 -7.56
C LEU A 68 -0.28 23.79 -7.98
N THR A 69 -1.01 23.20 -8.93
CA THR A 69 -2.29 23.77 -9.40
C THR A 69 -3.33 23.97 -8.30
N PRO A 70 -3.47 23.11 -7.28
CA PRO A 70 -4.41 23.36 -6.20
C PRO A 70 -4.08 24.63 -5.42
N ALA A 71 -2.80 24.85 -5.09
CA ALA A 71 -2.35 26.05 -4.39
C ALA A 71 -2.58 27.31 -5.23
N LEU A 72 -2.24 27.27 -6.53
CA LEU A 72 -2.51 28.39 -7.44
C LEU A 72 -4.00 28.71 -7.55
N THR A 73 -4.87 27.69 -7.52
CA THR A 73 -6.32 27.86 -7.53
C THR A 73 -6.81 28.52 -6.25
N VAL A 74 -6.29 28.11 -5.09
CA VAL A 74 -6.61 28.77 -3.81
C VAL A 74 -6.13 30.22 -3.78
N ILE A 75 -4.97 30.54 -4.36
CA ILE A 75 -4.53 31.94 -4.52
C ILE A 75 -5.53 32.71 -5.39
N ALA A 76 -5.85 32.18 -6.58
CA ALA A 76 -6.69 32.88 -7.55
C ALA A 76 -8.13 33.10 -7.05
N PHE A 77 -8.79 32.08 -6.53
CA PHE A 77 -10.20 32.16 -6.16
C PHE A 77 -10.40 32.44 -4.66
N GLY A 78 -9.54 31.88 -3.81
CA GLY A 78 -9.64 32.05 -2.36
C GLY A 78 -9.14 33.42 -1.92
N LEU A 79 -7.96 33.85 -2.40
CA LEU A 79 -7.36 35.12 -1.96
C LEU A 79 -7.78 36.31 -2.83
N LEU A 80 -7.79 36.18 -4.16
CA LEU A 80 -8.14 37.32 -5.02
C LEU A 80 -9.65 37.56 -5.09
N LEU A 81 -10.45 36.50 -5.28
CA LEU A 81 -11.92 36.62 -5.33
C LEU A 81 -12.60 36.51 -3.96
N ARG A 82 -11.82 36.24 -2.89
CA ARG A 82 -12.31 36.13 -1.52
C ARG A 82 -13.47 35.14 -1.36
N ASN A 83 -13.44 34.04 -2.11
CA ASN A 83 -14.47 33.02 -2.05
C ASN A 83 -13.83 31.64 -1.89
N MET A 84 -13.67 31.22 -0.64
CA MET A 84 -13.00 29.95 -0.32
C MET A 84 -13.80 28.73 -0.79
N ILE A 85 -15.13 28.78 -0.72
CA ILE A 85 -16.00 27.67 -1.18
C ILE A 85 -15.82 27.45 -2.68
N LEU A 86 -15.86 28.53 -3.47
CA LEU A 86 -15.63 28.48 -4.91
C LEU A 86 -14.23 27.97 -5.23
N ALA A 87 -13.22 28.46 -4.49
CA ALA A 87 -11.84 28.02 -4.65
C ALA A 87 -11.70 26.51 -4.45
N MET A 88 -12.31 25.96 -3.39
CA MET A 88 -12.29 24.54 -3.11
C MET A 88 -13.03 23.72 -4.18
N PHE A 89 -14.17 24.18 -4.67
CA PHE A 89 -14.90 23.49 -5.74
C PHE A 89 -14.09 23.43 -7.04
N ILE A 90 -13.53 24.57 -7.48
CA ILE A 90 -12.74 24.64 -8.71
C ILE A 90 -11.45 23.83 -8.57
N MET A 91 -10.80 23.89 -7.40
CA MET A 91 -9.60 23.12 -7.11
C MET A 91 -9.84 21.62 -7.29
N HIS A 92 -10.92 21.07 -6.73
CA HIS A 92 -11.24 19.65 -6.88
C HIS A 92 -11.62 19.26 -8.31
N ALA A 93 -12.33 20.14 -9.03
CA ALA A 93 -12.59 19.94 -10.45
C ALA A 93 -11.26 19.85 -11.24
N ILE A 94 -10.28 20.71 -10.94
CA ILE A 94 -8.95 20.67 -11.54
C ILE A 94 -8.20 19.40 -11.13
N MET A 95 -8.31 18.95 -9.88
CA MET A 95 -7.68 17.70 -9.40
C MET A 95 -8.26 16.45 -10.07
N LEU A 96 -9.51 16.48 -10.53
CA LEU A 96 -10.12 15.38 -11.29
C LEU A 96 -9.81 15.47 -12.80
N LEU A 97 -9.92 16.66 -13.37
CA LEU A 97 -9.74 16.89 -14.81
C LEU A 97 -8.26 16.93 -15.22
N GLY A 98 -7.40 17.48 -14.37
CA GLY A 98 -5.96 17.66 -14.61
C GLY A 98 -5.24 16.34 -14.93
N PRO A 99 -5.35 15.30 -14.08
CA PRO A 99 -4.83 13.97 -14.38
C PRO A 99 -5.34 13.41 -15.72
N THR A 100 -6.64 13.57 -16.00
CA THR A 100 -7.25 13.08 -17.23
C THR A 100 -6.64 13.76 -18.46
N VAL A 101 -6.53 15.10 -18.43
CA VAL A 101 -5.90 15.88 -19.50
C VAL A 101 -4.42 15.52 -19.67
N TYR A 102 -3.68 15.39 -18.56
CA TYR A 102 -2.27 14.99 -18.59
C TYR A 102 -2.09 13.59 -19.22
N LEU A 103 -2.90 12.61 -18.81
CA LEU A 103 -2.82 11.25 -19.35
C LEU A 103 -3.18 11.21 -20.84
N ILE A 104 -4.23 11.93 -21.27
CA ILE A 104 -4.59 12.03 -22.71
C ILE A 104 -3.47 12.69 -23.51
N GLY A 105 -2.92 13.81 -23.02
CA GLY A 105 -1.81 14.51 -23.67
C GLY A 105 -0.59 13.63 -23.82
N ASN A 106 -0.17 12.96 -22.74
CA ASN A 106 0.99 12.08 -22.72
C ASN A 106 0.78 10.83 -23.62
N THR A 107 -0.45 10.28 -23.68
CA THR A 107 -0.76 9.19 -24.62
C THR A 107 -0.63 9.60 -26.06
N SER A 108 -1.17 10.76 -26.42
CA SER A 108 -1.21 11.21 -27.81
C SER A 108 0.22 11.42 -28.35
N ILE A 109 1.12 11.93 -27.50
CA ILE A 109 2.53 12.12 -27.83
C ILE A 109 3.26 10.77 -27.94
N ARG A 110 3.05 9.85 -26.99
CA ARG A 110 3.73 8.55 -26.98
C ARG A 110 3.24 7.59 -28.06
N ALA A 111 1.95 7.60 -28.37
CA ALA A 111 1.35 6.76 -29.40
C ALA A 111 1.92 7.09 -30.79
N GLY A 112 2.30 8.35 -31.04
CA GLY A 112 2.98 8.74 -32.27
C GLY A 112 4.42 8.22 -32.40
N LEU A 113 5.05 7.79 -31.30
CA LEU A 113 6.46 7.37 -31.25
C LEU A 113 6.65 5.86 -31.10
N ARG A 114 5.62 5.12 -30.69
CA ARG A 114 5.73 3.67 -30.41
C ARG A 114 4.58 2.93 -31.09
N ASN A 115 4.90 2.14 -32.13
CA ASN A 115 3.97 1.18 -32.77
C ASN A 115 3.56 0.01 -31.86
N SER A 116 3.76 0.10 -30.55
CA SER A 116 3.40 -0.96 -29.60
C SER A 116 1.98 -0.75 -29.09
N SER A 117 1.09 -1.66 -29.46
CA SER A 117 -0.30 -1.83 -29.00
C SER A 117 -0.46 -2.05 -27.47
N GLU A 118 0.62 -1.96 -26.68
CA GLU A 118 0.60 -2.33 -25.28
C GLU A 118 0.21 -1.15 -24.37
N SER A 119 -1.05 -1.22 -23.92
CA SER A 119 -1.64 -0.54 -22.77
C SER A 119 -1.65 0.99 -22.79
N THR A 120 -2.85 1.55 -22.94
CA THR A 120 -3.09 2.95 -22.61
C THR A 120 -2.82 3.16 -21.11
N PRO A 121 -2.23 4.29 -20.66
CA PRO A 121 -2.03 4.66 -19.26
C PRO A 121 -3.30 4.51 -18.40
N PHE A 122 -4.47 4.77 -19.00
CA PHE A 122 -5.78 4.55 -18.37
C PHE A 122 -6.02 3.09 -17.95
N HIS A 123 -5.43 2.14 -18.66
CA HIS A 123 -5.54 0.72 -18.35
C HIS A 123 -4.97 0.41 -16.96
N TRP A 124 -3.85 1.01 -16.58
CA TRP A 124 -3.26 0.81 -15.25
C TRP A 124 -4.20 1.29 -14.15
N TYR A 125 -4.72 2.53 -14.25
CA TYR A 125 -5.64 3.08 -13.26
C TYR A 125 -6.94 2.28 -13.17
N ARG A 126 -7.48 1.83 -14.32
CA ARG A 126 -8.67 0.97 -14.35
C ARG A 126 -8.42 -0.37 -13.65
N LEU A 127 -7.29 -1.02 -13.92
CA LEU A 127 -6.94 -2.27 -13.25
C LEU A 127 -6.70 -2.06 -11.76
N TYR A 128 -6.02 -0.98 -11.38
CA TYR A 128 -5.79 -0.60 -9.98
C TYR A 128 -7.13 -0.47 -9.23
N PHE A 129 -8.05 0.35 -9.72
CA PHE A 129 -9.37 0.52 -9.10
C PHE A 129 -10.19 -0.77 -9.12
N SER A 130 -10.16 -1.54 -10.21
CA SER A 130 -10.87 -2.82 -10.26
C SER A 130 -10.34 -3.81 -9.23
N SER A 131 -9.02 -3.84 -9.03
CA SER A 131 -8.38 -4.68 -8.02
C SER A 131 -8.76 -4.24 -6.61
N GLU A 132 -8.75 -2.93 -6.34
CA GLU A 132 -9.11 -2.41 -5.01
C GLU A 132 -10.58 -2.61 -4.67
N MET A 133 -11.47 -2.44 -5.65
CA MET A 133 -12.91 -2.70 -5.45
C MET A 133 -13.17 -4.19 -5.22
N ALA A 134 -12.46 -5.09 -5.92
CA ALA A 134 -12.57 -6.53 -5.72
C ALA A 134 -12.03 -6.99 -4.35
N ASN A 135 -10.91 -6.41 -3.90
CA ASN A 135 -10.37 -6.66 -2.56
C ASN A 135 -11.31 -6.17 -1.46
N THR A 136 -11.94 -5.00 -1.67
CA THR A 136 -12.89 -4.42 -0.71
C THR A 136 -14.18 -5.22 -0.62
N SER A 137 -14.72 -5.72 -1.74
CA SER A 137 -15.96 -6.51 -1.75
C SER A 137 -15.80 -7.87 -1.06
N ASN A 138 -14.60 -8.45 -1.10
CA ASN A 138 -14.33 -9.78 -0.56
C ASN A 138 -13.86 -9.75 0.90
N GLY A 139 -13.35 -8.60 1.38
CA GLY A 139 -12.82 -8.44 2.73
C GLY A 139 -13.76 -7.67 3.65
N SER A 140 -14.63 -8.36 4.39
CA SER A 140 -15.35 -7.74 5.53
C SER A 140 -14.39 -7.06 6.51
N GLY A 141 -13.16 -7.59 6.63
CA GLY A 141 -12.06 -6.99 7.41
C GLY A 141 -11.63 -5.60 6.91
N THR A 142 -11.55 -5.37 5.60
CA THR A 142 -11.14 -4.08 5.02
C THR A 142 -12.13 -2.98 5.34
N VAL A 143 -13.43 -3.27 5.19
CA VAL A 143 -14.51 -2.34 5.52
C VAL A 143 -14.49 -2.05 7.02
N PHE A 144 -14.37 -3.09 7.85
CA PHE A 144 -14.30 -2.94 9.30
C PHE A 144 -13.12 -2.08 9.76
N LEU A 145 -11.91 -2.33 9.22
CA LEU A 145 -10.71 -1.57 9.59
C LEU A 145 -10.76 -0.14 9.08
N SER A 146 -11.31 0.11 7.90
CA SER A 146 -11.53 1.46 7.39
C SER A 146 -12.50 2.21 8.29
N LEU A 147 -13.63 1.61 8.67
CA LEU A 147 -14.59 2.20 9.62
C LEU A 147 -13.96 2.45 10.99
N LEU A 148 -13.20 1.49 11.52
CA LEU A 148 -12.51 1.63 12.80
C LEU A 148 -11.50 2.79 12.74
N SER A 149 -10.75 2.89 11.65
CA SER A 149 -9.77 3.96 11.44
C SER A 149 -10.42 5.35 11.33
N PHE A 150 -11.54 5.45 10.62
CA PHE A 150 -12.37 6.65 10.58
C PHE A 150 -12.85 7.05 11.99
N LEU A 151 -13.38 6.10 12.76
CA LEU A 151 -13.86 6.33 14.12
C LEU A 151 -12.73 6.77 15.06
N VAL A 152 -11.60 6.06 15.06
CA VAL A 152 -10.43 6.40 15.89
C VAL A 152 -9.92 7.79 15.55
N THR A 153 -9.76 8.11 14.26
CA THR A 153 -9.24 9.40 13.83
C THR A 153 -10.21 10.54 14.19
N THR A 154 -11.51 10.32 14.00
CA THR A 154 -12.55 11.27 14.41
C THR A 154 -12.56 11.48 15.91
N LEU A 155 -12.47 10.40 16.71
CA LEU A 155 -12.45 10.46 18.17
C LEU A 155 -11.19 11.18 18.67
N CYS A 156 -10.01 10.81 18.17
CA CYS A 156 -8.74 11.45 18.53
C CYS A 156 -8.74 12.93 18.17
N GLY A 157 -9.15 13.30 16.95
CA GLY A 157 -9.22 14.71 16.56
C GLY A 157 -10.29 15.48 17.32
N SER A 158 -11.43 14.88 17.65
CA SER A 158 -12.45 15.49 18.49
C SER A 158 -11.94 15.72 19.91
N LEU A 159 -11.22 14.76 20.49
CA LEU A 159 -10.56 14.91 21.78
C LEU A 159 -9.53 16.04 21.72
N ILE A 160 -8.69 16.11 20.69
CA ILE A 160 -7.74 17.21 20.50
C ILE A 160 -8.49 18.54 20.40
N TYR A 161 -9.53 18.64 19.57
CA TYR A 161 -10.35 19.85 19.45
C TYR A 161 -10.95 20.29 20.80
N LEU A 162 -11.49 19.35 21.57
CA LEU A 162 -11.98 19.59 22.92
C LEU A 162 -10.85 20.02 23.86
N MET A 163 -9.64 19.49 23.67
CA MET A 163 -8.46 19.92 24.41
C MET A 163 -8.05 21.37 24.10
N LEU A 164 -8.27 21.77 22.86
CA LEU A 164 -7.99 23.11 22.35
C LEU A 164 -9.09 24.12 22.69
N GLN A 165 -10.30 23.67 23.10
CA GLN A 165 -11.34 24.60 23.55
C GLN A 165 -10.86 25.38 24.78
N CYS A 166 -11.05 26.71 24.70
CA CYS A 166 -10.38 27.79 25.42
C CYS A 166 -10.49 27.79 26.97
N SER A 167 -10.08 26.70 27.63
CA SER A 167 -10.15 26.57 29.10
C SER A 167 -8.87 27.03 29.82
N GLY A 168 -7.83 27.47 29.10
CA GLY A 168 -6.56 27.90 29.70
C GLY A 168 -6.04 29.23 29.15
N ARG A 169 -5.37 30.01 30.02
CA ARG A 169 -4.71 31.29 29.68
C ARG A 169 -3.76 31.20 28.49
N TRP A 170 -3.11 30.04 28.31
CA TRP A 170 -2.19 29.77 27.20
C TRP A 170 -2.88 29.45 25.86
N TRP A 171 -4.17 29.10 25.89
CA TRP A 171 -4.95 28.70 24.71
C TRP A 171 -5.80 29.83 24.12
N GLN A 172 -5.73 31.04 24.69
CA GLN A 172 -6.47 32.21 24.17
C GLN A 172 -6.09 32.55 22.72
N ILE A 173 -4.86 32.24 22.30
CA ILE A 173 -4.37 32.50 20.94
C ILE A 173 -5.03 31.54 19.91
N LEU A 174 -5.42 30.33 20.34
CA LEU A 174 -6.12 29.34 19.51
C LEU A 174 -7.64 29.44 19.63
N CYS A 175 -8.15 30.51 20.26
CA CYS A 175 -9.57 30.65 20.48
C CYS A 175 -10.28 31.04 19.17
N ILE A 176 -10.89 30.03 18.57
CA ILE A 176 -11.60 30.09 17.29
C ILE A 176 -12.63 31.24 17.22
N GLY A 177 -13.25 31.61 18.34
CA GLY A 177 -14.22 32.70 18.39
C GLY A 177 -13.68 34.08 18.00
N SER A 178 -12.35 34.28 18.01
CA SER A 178 -11.75 35.56 17.58
C SER A 178 -11.70 35.74 16.05
N TYR A 179 -12.01 34.70 15.27
CA TYR A 179 -11.80 34.70 13.81
C TYR A 179 -13.10 34.84 13.00
N GLU A 180 -14.23 35.15 13.65
CA GLU A 180 -15.53 35.33 12.99
C GLU A 180 -15.47 36.31 11.80
N SER A 181 -14.84 37.47 12.01
CA SER A 181 -14.70 38.48 10.96
C SER A 181 -13.94 37.99 9.73
N GLN A 182 -13.01 37.05 9.88
CA GLN A 182 -12.24 36.50 8.75
C GLN A 182 -13.07 35.52 7.94
N LEU A 183 -13.91 34.70 8.58
CA LEU A 183 -14.80 33.75 7.88
C LEU A 183 -15.77 34.50 6.95
N ASP A 184 -16.30 35.63 7.39
CA ASP A 184 -17.16 36.48 6.56
C ASP A 184 -16.39 37.08 5.37
N ILE A 185 -15.17 37.55 5.59
CA ILE A 185 -14.33 38.16 4.54
C ILE A 185 -14.03 37.17 3.40
N PHE A 186 -13.86 35.88 3.70
CA PHE A 186 -13.52 34.84 2.71
C PHE A 186 -14.73 34.07 2.15
N GLY A 187 -15.93 34.63 2.31
CA GLY A 187 -17.15 34.12 1.69
C GLY A 187 -17.79 32.93 2.40
N LEU A 188 -17.32 32.58 3.60
CA LEU A 188 -17.95 31.56 4.45
C LEU A 188 -19.11 32.13 5.28
N GLY A 189 -19.18 33.45 5.46
CA GLY A 189 -20.30 34.11 6.16
C GLY A 189 -21.67 33.84 5.56
N GLY A 190 -21.74 33.62 4.25
CA GLY A 190 -22.98 33.23 3.56
C GLY A 190 -23.56 31.89 4.05
N LEU A 191 -22.74 31.00 4.62
CA LEU A 191 -23.20 29.73 5.19
C LEU A 191 -24.06 29.92 6.44
N ARG A 192 -23.94 31.04 7.17
CA ARG A 192 -24.81 31.32 8.32
C ARG A 192 -26.29 31.41 7.93
N HIS A 193 -26.58 31.80 6.69
CA HIS A 193 -27.93 31.91 6.15
C HIS A 193 -28.22 30.86 5.07
N ALA A 194 -27.31 29.91 4.88
CA ALA A 194 -27.54 28.82 3.95
C ALA A 194 -28.69 27.94 4.44
N PRO A 195 -29.51 27.37 3.53
CA PRO A 195 -30.46 26.36 3.92
C PRO A 195 -29.73 25.16 4.50
N LEU A 196 -30.27 24.55 5.55
CA LEU A 196 -29.70 23.36 6.22
C LEU A 196 -29.25 22.26 5.25
N LEU A 197 -29.97 22.09 4.14
CA LEU A 197 -29.61 21.14 3.09
C LEU A 197 -28.24 21.44 2.49
N LEU A 198 -27.92 22.70 2.20
CA LEU A 198 -26.62 23.08 1.65
C LEU A 198 -25.49 22.82 2.64
N ASP A 199 -25.69 23.11 3.93
CA ASP A 199 -24.72 22.81 4.97
C ASP A 199 -24.44 21.30 5.10
N VAL A 200 -25.49 20.49 5.08
CA VAL A 200 -25.38 19.02 5.11
C VAL A 200 -24.65 18.51 3.87
N LEU A 201 -24.99 19.03 2.68
CA LEU A 201 -24.31 18.64 1.43
C LEU A 201 -22.83 19.05 1.45
N LEU A 202 -22.51 20.24 1.96
CA LEU A 202 -21.14 20.69 2.10
C LEU A 202 -20.36 19.83 3.10
N ALA A 203 -20.96 19.52 4.25
CA ALA A 203 -20.36 18.62 5.24
C ALA A 203 -20.12 17.22 4.66
N LEU A 204 -21.09 16.63 3.95
CA LEU A 204 -20.94 15.33 3.28
C LEU A 204 -19.86 15.37 2.21
N TYR A 205 -19.79 16.46 1.44
CA TYR A 205 -18.73 16.68 0.46
C TYR A 205 -17.36 16.63 1.13
N PHE A 206 -17.15 17.41 2.19
CA PHE A 206 -15.88 17.46 2.91
C PHE A 206 -15.51 16.15 3.61
N ILE A 207 -16.49 15.39 4.11
CA ILE A 207 -16.20 14.14 4.84
C ILE A 207 -15.96 12.97 3.89
N ILE A 208 -16.64 12.93 2.75
CA ILE A 208 -16.66 11.74 1.88
C ILE A 208 -15.95 12.02 0.55
N VAL A 209 -16.39 13.05 -0.16
CA VAL A 209 -15.94 13.31 -1.54
C VAL A 209 -14.54 13.90 -1.57
N ASN A 210 -14.26 14.85 -0.67
CA ASN A 210 -12.98 15.54 -0.57
C ASN A 210 -11.81 14.57 -0.34
N PRO A 211 -11.79 13.74 0.72
CA PRO A 211 -10.78 12.71 0.92
C PRO A 211 -10.59 11.78 -0.28
N LEU A 212 -11.66 11.36 -0.95
CA LEU A 212 -11.56 10.46 -2.09
C LEU A 212 -10.84 11.12 -3.27
N ILE A 213 -11.18 12.37 -3.59
CA ILE A 213 -10.52 13.13 -4.67
C ILE A 213 -9.06 13.41 -4.29
N GLU A 214 -8.82 13.85 -3.06
CA GLU A 214 -7.48 14.19 -2.59
C GLU A 214 -6.55 12.96 -2.54
N GLU A 215 -7.01 11.83 -2.00
CA GLU A 215 -6.21 10.60 -1.99
C GLU A 215 -5.91 10.10 -3.41
N PHE A 216 -6.89 10.17 -4.31
CA PHE A 216 -6.69 9.80 -5.71
C PHE A 216 -5.64 10.70 -6.39
N PHE A 217 -5.81 12.02 -6.33
CA PHE A 217 -4.94 12.96 -7.01
C PHE A 217 -3.51 12.90 -6.46
N TRP A 218 -3.36 13.00 -5.14
CA TRP A 218 -2.04 13.16 -4.53
C TRP A 218 -1.25 11.84 -4.47
N ARG A 219 -1.91 10.69 -4.19
CA ARG A 219 -1.21 9.45 -3.83
C ARG A 219 -1.28 8.39 -4.92
N ILE A 220 -2.41 8.28 -5.61
CA ILE A 220 -2.53 7.36 -6.75
C ILE A 220 -1.94 7.98 -8.01
N PHE A 221 -2.29 9.23 -8.32
CA PHE A 221 -1.83 9.88 -9.55
C PHE A 221 -0.43 10.51 -9.39
N LEU A 222 -0.29 11.52 -8.53
CA LEU A 222 0.90 12.37 -8.52
C LEU A 222 2.16 11.62 -8.06
N VAL A 223 2.10 10.91 -6.93
CA VAL A 223 3.24 10.13 -6.40
C VAL A 223 3.68 9.04 -7.37
N LYS A 224 2.72 8.35 -8.00
CA LYS A 224 3.00 7.34 -9.03
C LYS A 224 3.76 7.94 -10.21
N GLU A 225 3.19 8.96 -10.83
CA GLU A 225 3.77 9.54 -12.05
C GLU A 225 5.13 10.19 -11.77
N LEU A 226 5.31 10.81 -10.59
CA LEU A 226 6.61 11.34 -10.17
C LEU A 226 7.66 10.23 -10.00
N SER A 227 7.25 9.08 -9.46
CA SER A 227 8.13 7.93 -9.28
C SER A 227 8.50 7.27 -10.59
N ASP A 228 7.52 7.03 -11.47
CA ASP A 228 7.75 6.46 -12.80
C ASP A 228 8.68 7.38 -13.63
N SER A 229 8.48 8.70 -13.52
CA SER A 229 9.34 9.73 -14.12
C SER A 229 10.78 9.70 -13.58
N SER A 230 10.94 9.57 -12.26
CA SER A 230 12.24 9.47 -11.59
C SER A 230 13.00 8.20 -11.99
N GLN A 231 12.33 7.05 -12.00
CA GLN A 231 12.92 5.76 -12.38
C GLN A 231 13.37 5.73 -13.85
N ASN A 232 12.53 6.24 -14.75
CA ASN A 232 12.88 6.32 -16.17
C ASN A 232 14.09 7.23 -16.42
N SER A 233 14.20 8.33 -15.67
CA SER A 233 15.35 9.25 -15.76
C SER A 233 16.65 8.59 -15.30
N HIS A 234 16.58 7.75 -14.25
CA HIS A 234 17.73 7.00 -13.76
C HIS A 234 18.16 5.90 -14.75
N MET A 235 17.20 5.15 -15.30
CA MET A 235 17.49 4.08 -16.26
C MET A 235 18.09 4.64 -17.57
N GLY A 236 17.57 5.77 -18.05
CA GLY A 236 18.12 6.45 -19.23
C GLY A 236 19.57 6.89 -19.05
N ARG A 237 19.96 7.36 -17.86
CA ARG A 237 21.36 7.70 -17.55
C ARG A 237 22.25 6.47 -17.54
N LEU A 238 21.82 5.39 -16.87
CA LEU A 238 22.59 4.14 -16.86
C LEU A 238 22.79 3.61 -18.28
N GLN A 239 21.75 3.61 -19.10
CA GLN A 239 21.86 3.15 -20.48
C GLN A 239 22.77 4.03 -21.35
N GLN A 240 22.85 5.34 -21.05
CA GLN A 240 23.79 6.24 -21.70
C GLN A 240 25.23 6.02 -21.21
N GLU A 241 25.42 5.69 -19.94
CA GLU A 241 26.74 5.42 -19.34
C GLU A 241 27.30 4.05 -19.75
N PHE A 242 26.42 3.06 -19.97
CA PHE A 242 26.77 1.72 -20.47
C PHE A 242 26.66 1.59 -22.00
N SER A 243 26.25 2.63 -22.72
CA SER A 243 26.35 2.60 -24.18
C SER A 243 27.84 2.56 -24.51
N PRO A 244 28.33 1.48 -25.16
CA PRO A 244 29.74 1.30 -25.42
C PRO A 244 30.23 2.55 -26.15
N VAL A 245 31.20 3.24 -25.55
CA VAL A 245 31.95 4.29 -26.23
C VAL A 245 32.35 3.68 -27.56
N PRO A 246 31.95 4.27 -28.70
CA PRO A 246 32.32 3.71 -29.99
C PRO A 246 33.83 3.61 -29.98
N THR A 247 34.33 2.37 -29.85
CA THR A 247 35.73 2.07 -30.02
C THR A 247 36.01 2.49 -31.44
N SER A 248 36.64 3.65 -31.59
CA SER A 248 37.25 4.04 -32.85
C SER A 248 38.20 2.91 -33.19
N GLU A 249 37.78 2.01 -34.09
CA GLU A 249 38.67 1.03 -34.69
C GLU A 249 39.89 1.81 -35.18
N PRO A 250 41.09 1.54 -34.63
CA PRO A 250 42.29 1.97 -35.30
C PRO A 250 42.33 1.16 -36.60
N GLN A 251 42.07 1.83 -37.73
CA GLN A 251 42.39 1.30 -39.04
C GLN A 251 43.92 1.22 -39.17
N ASP A 252 44.55 0.25 -38.51
CA ASP A 252 45.95 -0.09 -38.77
C ASP A 252 46.04 -1.49 -39.36
N LYS A 253 46.35 -1.47 -40.65
CA LYS A 253 46.81 -2.60 -41.46
C LYS A 253 47.98 -3.28 -40.75
N MET A 254 47.83 -4.53 -40.31
CA MET A 254 48.99 -5.42 -40.18
C MET A 254 48.65 -6.87 -40.56
N ALA A 255 49.61 -7.42 -41.30
CA ALA A 255 49.62 -8.70 -42.02
C ALA A 255 49.66 -9.92 -41.07
N PRO A 256 49.38 -11.14 -41.58
CA PRO A 256 49.35 -12.33 -40.76
C PRO A 256 50.76 -12.86 -40.53
N THR A 257 51.19 -12.93 -39.27
CA THR A 257 52.28 -13.82 -38.87
C THR A 257 51.69 -14.88 -37.95
N GLY A 258 51.71 -16.12 -38.45
CA GLY A 258 51.35 -17.31 -37.70
C GLY A 258 52.30 -17.56 -36.53
N GLY A 259 51.77 -18.27 -35.55
CA GLY A 259 52.48 -18.69 -34.35
C GLY A 259 51.53 -19.46 -33.46
N ASP A 260 51.48 -20.77 -33.69
CA ASP A 260 50.79 -21.74 -32.84
C ASP A 260 51.42 -21.70 -31.44
N ALA A 261 50.59 -21.45 -30.42
CA ALA A 261 50.95 -21.63 -29.03
C ALA A 261 49.76 -22.26 -28.30
N GLU A 262 49.81 -23.58 -28.29
CA GLU A 262 49.06 -24.52 -27.47
C GLU A 262 49.29 -24.17 -25.99
N LEU A 263 48.21 -23.86 -25.27
CA LEU A 263 48.23 -23.58 -23.83
C LEU A 263 47.47 -24.69 -23.11
N ASP A 264 48.21 -25.67 -22.61
CA ASP A 264 47.72 -26.73 -21.73
C ASP A 264 47.27 -26.12 -20.39
N ILE A 265 45.97 -26.27 -20.08
CA ILE A 265 45.41 -26.00 -18.75
C ILE A 265 45.20 -27.34 -18.05
N GLU A 266 46.09 -27.63 -17.11
CA GLU A 266 46.04 -28.77 -16.21
C GLU A 266 44.94 -28.56 -15.14
N VAL A 267 43.81 -29.26 -15.26
CA VAL A 267 42.76 -29.31 -14.23
C VAL A 267 42.96 -30.55 -13.37
N GLY A 268 43.44 -30.35 -12.14
CA GLY A 268 43.58 -31.39 -11.14
C GLY A 268 42.21 -31.94 -10.68
N ALA A 269 41.87 -33.14 -11.14
CA ALA A 269 40.72 -33.90 -10.67
C ALA A 269 41.13 -34.80 -9.49
N ALA A 270 40.61 -34.49 -8.30
CA ALA A 270 40.65 -35.38 -7.15
C ALA A 270 39.73 -36.59 -7.41
N ARG A 271 40.34 -37.77 -7.47
CA ARG A 271 39.72 -39.08 -7.72
C ARG A 271 39.07 -39.60 -6.44
N SER A 272 37.74 -39.59 -6.38
CA SER A 272 36.97 -40.41 -5.43
C SER A 272 36.40 -41.60 -6.20
N ASP A 273 37.01 -42.78 -6.02
CA ASP A 273 36.56 -44.03 -6.62
C ASP A 273 35.22 -44.45 -5.99
N VAL A 274 34.11 -44.15 -6.67
CA VAL A 274 32.83 -44.82 -6.47
C VAL A 274 32.60 -45.70 -7.70
N PHE A 275 32.71 -47.00 -7.49
CA PHE A 275 32.41 -48.02 -8.50
C PHE A 275 30.92 -47.92 -8.87
N MET A 276 30.62 -47.28 -10.01
CA MET A 276 29.32 -47.38 -10.66
C MET A 276 29.43 -48.40 -11.78
N ASP A 277 28.48 -49.34 -11.79
CA ASP A 277 28.31 -50.33 -12.84
C ASP A 277 28.10 -49.65 -14.21
N GLU A 278 28.77 -50.16 -15.24
CA GLU A 278 28.76 -49.67 -16.62
C GLU A 278 27.33 -49.67 -17.22
N GLU A 279 26.45 -50.52 -16.70
CA GLU A 279 25.03 -50.54 -17.07
C GLU A 279 24.26 -49.31 -16.54
N THR A 280 24.67 -48.78 -15.38
CA THR A 280 24.09 -47.55 -14.80
C THR A 280 24.57 -46.30 -15.56
N ALA A 281 25.84 -46.30 -16.00
CA ALA A 281 26.39 -45.20 -16.80
C ALA A 281 25.71 -45.07 -18.18
N ARG A 282 25.36 -46.18 -18.83
CA ARG A 282 24.62 -46.16 -20.10
C ARG A 282 23.16 -45.73 -19.93
N SER A 283 22.51 -46.13 -18.83
CA SER A 283 21.16 -45.68 -18.49
C SER A 283 21.10 -44.15 -18.30
N VAL A 284 22.06 -43.59 -17.54
CA VAL A 284 22.16 -42.14 -17.30
C VAL A 284 22.50 -41.35 -18.58
N SER A 285 23.39 -41.88 -19.44
CA SER A 285 23.75 -41.21 -20.70
C SER A 285 22.58 -41.15 -21.70
N SER A 286 21.73 -42.18 -21.75
CA SER A 286 20.51 -42.16 -22.58
C SER A 286 19.41 -41.24 -22.03
N MET A 287 19.32 -41.06 -20.71
CA MET A 287 18.43 -40.07 -20.10
C MET A 287 18.88 -38.63 -20.38
N VAL A 288 20.19 -38.35 -20.31
CA VAL A 288 20.74 -37.00 -20.53
C VAL A 288 20.66 -36.56 -21.99
N ALA A 289 20.75 -37.48 -22.96
CA ALA A 289 20.65 -37.17 -24.39
C ALA A 289 19.23 -36.76 -24.86
N SER A 290 18.20 -36.92 -24.03
CA SER A 290 16.82 -36.53 -24.35
C SER A 290 16.38 -35.19 -23.75
N ILE A 291 17.23 -34.54 -22.95
CA ILE A 291 16.94 -33.25 -22.33
C ILE A 291 17.51 -32.15 -23.22
N SER A 292 16.79 -31.81 -24.29
CA SER A 292 16.93 -30.48 -24.86
C SER A 292 16.52 -29.50 -23.75
N PRO A 293 17.38 -28.54 -23.33
CA PRO A 293 16.95 -27.55 -22.35
C PRO A 293 15.76 -26.82 -22.97
N PRO A 294 14.55 -26.88 -22.37
CA PRO A 294 13.49 -26.00 -22.83
C PRO A 294 14.07 -24.58 -22.73
N SER A 295 14.11 -23.86 -23.85
CA SER A 295 14.35 -22.41 -23.85
C SER A 295 13.61 -21.86 -22.65
N PRO A 296 14.27 -21.25 -21.66
CA PRO A 296 13.60 -20.83 -20.46
C PRO A 296 12.47 -19.92 -20.93
N ALA A 297 11.25 -20.44 -20.88
CA ALA A 297 10.08 -19.62 -20.93
C ALA A 297 10.29 -18.76 -19.70
N VAL A 298 10.84 -17.57 -19.92
CA VAL A 298 10.85 -16.50 -18.95
C VAL A 298 9.38 -16.27 -18.73
N SER A 299 8.80 -17.01 -17.79
CA SER A 299 7.58 -16.63 -17.14
C SER A 299 7.97 -15.31 -16.52
N VAL A 300 7.74 -14.23 -17.28
CA VAL A 300 7.58 -12.91 -16.75
C VAL A 300 6.40 -13.08 -15.82
N SER A 301 6.67 -13.55 -14.61
CA SER A 301 5.72 -13.49 -13.55
C SER A 301 5.44 -12.00 -13.49
N ASN A 302 4.19 -11.65 -13.84
CA ASN A 302 3.61 -10.35 -13.55
C ASN A 302 3.51 -10.24 -12.03
N SER A 303 4.64 -10.35 -11.33
CA SER A 303 4.90 -9.67 -10.10
C SER A 303 4.70 -8.21 -10.48
N SER A 304 3.48 -7.75 -10.29
CA SER A 304 3.16 -6.36 -10.00
C SER A 304 4.12 -5.96 -8.90
N ARG A 305 5.32 -5.53 -9.31
CA ARG A 305 6.40 -5.14 -8.41
C ARG A 305 5.78 -4.12 -7.49
N LEU A 306 5.81 -4.41 -6.19
CA LEU A 306 5.64 -3.40 -5.15
C LEU A 306 6.45 -2.19 -5.59
N VAL A 307 5.76 -1.12 -5.96
CA VAL A 307 6.42 0.08 -6.47
C VAL A 307 7.03 0.73 -5.25
N SER A 308 8.31 0.41 -4.98
CA SER A 308 9.07 1.09 -3.96
C SER A 308 9.35 2.51 -4.47
N TYR A 309 8.58 3.46 -3.95
CA TYR A 309 8.72 4.86 -4.25
C TYR A 309 9.98 5.40 -3.59
N SER A 310 10.76 6.21 -4.30
CA SER A 310 11.88 6.91 -3.67
C SER A 310 11.36 7.80 -2.53
N GLU A 311 12.04 7.80 -1.38
CA GLU A 311 11.67 8.64 -0.24
C GLU A 311 11.50 10.11 -0.62
N THR A 312 12.36 10.63 -1.50
CA THR A 312 12.29 12.01 -1.99
C THR A 312 10.95 12.32 -2.65
N VAL A 313 10.41 11.42 -3.48
CA VAL A 313 9.11 11.61 -4.14
C VAL A 313 7.98 11.64 -3.12
N ASN A 314 8.03 10.81 -2.07
CA ASN A 314 7.01 10.80 -1.01
C ASN A 314 6.99 12.12 -0.24
N TRP A 315 8.16 12.68 0.09
CA TRP A 315 8.28 13.98 0.74
C TRP A 315 7.82 15.12 -0.15
N VAL A 316 8.19 15.12 -1.44
CA VAL A 316 7.74 16.13 -2.40
C VAL A 316 6.22 16.07 -2.57
N GLY A 317 5.64 14.89 -2.74
CA GLY A 317 4.17 14.72 -2.83
C GLY A 317 3.44 15.26 -1.59
N SER A 318 3.99 15.00 -0.40
CA SER A 318 3.44 15.46 0.87
C SER A 318 3.59 16.99 1.07
N ALA A 319 4.69 17.58 0.62
CA ALA A 319 4.91 19.02 0.61
C ALA A 319 3.94 19.74 -0.36
N LEU A 320 3.71 19.17 -1.55
CA LEU A 320 2.74 19.71 -2.50
C LEU A 320 1.32 19.65 -1.95
N TYR A 321 0.95 18.54 -1.29
CA TYR A 321 -0.31 18.42 -0.55
C TYR A 321 -0.46 19.51 0.51
N GLY A 322 0.53 19.73 1.38
CA GLY A 322 0.45 20.78 2.41
C GLY A 322 0.38 22.21 1.84
N SER A 323 0.85 22.43 0.61
CA SER A 323 1.08 23.76 0.04
C SER A 323 -0.18 24.60 -0.25
N TYR A 324 -1.34 23.99 -0.51
CA TYR A 324 -2.57 24.77 -0.63
C TYR A 324 -3.24 24.98 0.73
N HIS A 325 -3.12 24.01 1.64
CA HIS A 325 -3.69 24.15 2.98
C HIS A 325 -3.01 25.25 3.81
N ILE A 326 -1.71 25.50 3.64
CA ILE A 326 -1.06 26.67 4.28
C ILE A 326 -1.77 27.96 3.86
N LEU A 327 -2.21 28.08 2.60
CA LEU A 327 -2.94 29.25 2.11
C LEU A 327 -4.35 29.31 2.69
N VAL A 328 -5.05 28.18 2.75
CA VAL A 328 -6.39 28.09 3.36
C VAL A 328 -6.32 28.47 4.84
N VAL A 329 -5.41 27.89 5.61
CA VAL A 329 -5.24 28.18 7.04
C VAL A 329 -4.80 29.63 7.27
N TRP A 330 -3.88 30.13 6.43
CA TRP A 330 -3.49 31.54 6.49
C TRP A 330 -4.68 32.46 6.21
N ALA A 331 -5.50 32.18 5.21
CA ALA A 331 -6.70 32.97 4.91
C ALA A 331 -7.70 32.92 6.07
N LEU A 332 -8.00 31.74 6.60
CA LEU A 332 -9.02 31.58 7.65
C LEU A 332 -8.58 32.18 9.00
N LEU A 333 -7.30 32.03 9.36
CA LEU A 333 -6.80 32.47 10.67
C LEU A 333 -6.07 33.81 10.62
N ASN A 334 -5.80 34.34 9.43
CA ASN A 334 -4.97 35.53 9.20
C ASN A 334 -3.66 35.52 10.02
N SER A 335 -3.04 34.35 10.14
CA SER A 335 -1.88 34.12 11.01
C SER A 335 -0.87 33.21 10.34
N LEU A 336 0.26 33.81 9.92
CA LEU A 336 1.34 33.09 9.26
C LEU A 336 1.97 31.98 10.13
N PRO A 337 2.21 32.16 11.45
CA PRO A 337 2.74 31.08 12.28
C PRO A 337 1.85 29.84 12.30
N TYR A 338 0.53 30.01 12.35
CA TYR A 338 -0.41 28.88 12.31
C TYR A 338 -0.44 28.21 10.94
N ALA A 339 -0.34 29.00 9.87
CA ALA A 339 -0.25 28.47 8.52
C ALA A 339 1.02 27.61 8.34
N ILE A 340 2.18 28.08 8.82
CA ILE A 340 3.44 27.33 8.77
C ILE A 340 3.35 26.06 9.62
N LEU A 341 2.79 26.14 10.82
CA LEU A 341 2.59 24.97 11.67
C LEU A 341 1.67 23.94 10.99
N ALA A 342 0.54 24.38 10.42
CA ALA A 342 -0.38 23.53 9.68
C ALA A 342 0.31 22.87 8.48
N PHE A 343 1.14 23.60 7.73
CA PHE A 343 1.94 23.05 6.64
C PHE A 343 2.79 21.88 7.13
N ILE A 344 3.61 22.08 8.17
CA ILE A 344 4.50 21.05 8.71
C ILE A 344 3.70 19.81 9.14
N LEU A 345 2.61 20.01 9.88
CA LEU A 345 1.75 18.92 10.33
C LEU A 345 1.11 18.17 9.16
N LEU A 346 0.64 18.89 8.14
CA LEU A 346 0.03 18.29 6.96
C LEU A 346 1.03 17.57 6.06
N VAL A 347 2.29 18.00 6.00
CA VAL A 347 3.36 17.22 5.36
C VAL A 347 3.56 15.89 6.08
N LEU A 348 3.56 15.89 7.42
CA LEU A 348 3.69 14.66 8.21
C LEU A 348 2.46 13.74 8.04
N VAL A 349 1.26 14.30 8.03
CA VAL A 349 0.02 13.56 7.75
C VAL A 349 0.04 12.99 6.33
N GLY A 350 0.44 13.77 5.33
CA GLY A 350 0.63 13.30 3.96
C GLY A 350 1.60 12.13 3.90
N ARG A 351 2.70 12.18 4.66
CA ARG A 351 3.67 11.08 4.72
C ARG A 351 3.08 9.82 5.35
N LEU A 352 2.30 9.96 6.41
CA LEU A 352 1.60 8.86 7.06
C LEU A 352 0.59 8.20 6.11
N LEU A 353 -0.20 9.00 5.37
CA LEU A 353 -1.19 8.48 4.43
C LEU A 353 -0.52 7.75 3.24
N ILE A 354 0.59 8.27 2.72
CA ILE A 354 1.41 7.56 1.73
C ILE A 354 1.94 6.24 2.30
N PHE A 355 2.41 6.24 3.55
CA PHE A 355 2.89 5.03 4.21
C PHE A 355 1.79 3.96 4.33
N ILE A 356 0.57 4.35 4.72
CA ILE A 356 -0.59 3.44 4.81
C ILE A 356 -0.89 2.80 3.44
N ILE A 357 -0.83 3.58 2.36
CA ILE A 357 -1.04 3.05 1.00
C ILE A 357 0.08 2.08 0.60
N GLN A 358 1.33 2.37 1.00
CA GLN A 358 2.50 1.56 0.66
C GLN A 358 2.60 0.27 1.48
N SER A 359 2.20 0.29 2.75
CA SER A 359 2.29 -0.87 3.65
C SER A 359 1.42 -2.03 3.19
N GLU A 360 0.34 -1.74 2.45
CA GLU A 360 -0.66 -2.70 1.99
C GLU A 360 -0.45 -3.17 0.54
N GLN A 361 0.70 -2.92 -0.08
CA GLN A 361 0.97 -3.42 -1.45
C GLN A 361 1.54 -4.85 -1.50
N GLY A 362 1.59 -5.55 -0.38
CA GLY A 362 2.10 -6.92 -0.29
C GLY A 362 1.20 -7.96 -0.98
N PRO A 363 1.73 -9.09 -1.48
CA PRO A 363 0.93 -10.17 -2.07
C PRO A 363 -0.06 -10.81 -1.08
N ASN A 364 0.14 -10.58 0.22
CA ASN A 364 -0.72 -11.04 1.31
C ASN A 364 -1.51 -9.91 1.96
N ALA A 365 -1.53 -8.70 1.37
CA ALA A 365 -2.30 -7.60 1.92
C ALA A 365 -3.78 -7.93 1.84
N THR A 366 -4.42 -8.01 3.01
CA THR A 366 -5.85 -8.30 3.13
C THR A 366 -6.69 -7.04 3.06
N ILE A 367 -6.05 -5.85 3.10
CA ILE A 367 -6.72 -4.55 3.28
C ILE A 367 -6.36 -3.66 2.10
N SER A 368 -7.37 -2.96 1.56
CA SER A 368 -7.14 -1.89 0.59
C SER A 368 -6.49 -0.69 1.29
N GLY A 369 -5.19 -0.47 1.04
CA GLY A 369 -4.46 0.70 1.58
C GLY A 369 -5.10 2.03 1.18
N PHE A 370 -5.72 2.09 -0.01
CA PHE A 370 -6.46 3.27 -0.45
C PHE A 370 -7.68 3.54 0.41
N CYS A 371 -8.56 2.54 0.63
CA CYS A 371 -9.74 2.71 1.48
C CYS A 371 -9.37 3.11 2.91
N LEU A 372 -8.30 2.51 3.45
CA LEU A 372 -7.83 2.83 4.79
C LEU A 372 -7.31 4.28 4.88
N ALA A 373 -6.50 4.73 3.91
CA ALA A 373 -6.01 6.10 3.86
C ALA A 373 -7.16 7.11 3.69
N THR A 374 -8.12 6.85 2.80
CA THR A 374 -9.32 7.69 2.64
C THR A 374 -10.11 7.75 3.94
N ALA A 375 -10.26 6.64 4.67
CA ALA A 375 -10.99 6.62 5.93
C ALA A 375 -10.29 7.41 7.06
N VAL A 376 -8.95 7.32 7.17
CA VAL A 376 -8.17 8.17 8.08
C VAL A 376 -8.38 9.64 7.74
N HIS A 377 -8.24 9.99 6.47
CA HIS A 377 -8.41 11.35 5.98
C HIS A 377 -9.82 11.88 6.26
N SER A 378 -10.87 11.11 5.91
CA SER A 378 -12.26 11.43 6.25
C SER A 378 -12.47 11.70 7.74
N GLY A 379 -11.79 10.95 8.61
CA GLY A 379 -11.86 11.19 10.05
C GLY A 379 -11.22 12.52 10.48
N LEU A 380 -10.10 12.91 9.86
CA LEU A 380 -9.48 14.22 10.08
C LEU A 380 -10.38 15.35 9.59
N ASP A 381 -10.93 15.23 8.38
CA ASP A 381 -11.80 16.24 7.79
C ASP A 381 -13.09 16.41 8.59
N THR A 382 -13.65 15.31 9.10
CA THR A 382 -14.81 15.34 10.01
C THR A 382 -14.55 16.24 11.22
N VAL A 383 -13.35 16.15 11.81
CA VAL A 383 -12.96 16.96 12.96
C VAL A 383 -12.83 18.43 12.57
N VAL A 384 -12.24 18.73 11.41
CA VAL A 384 -12.13 20.10 10.90
C VAL A 384 -13.51 20.69 10.62
N VAL A 385 -14.41 19.94 9.97
CA VAL A 385 -15.79 20.35 9.69
C VAL A 385 -16.55 20.60 10.99
N PHE A 386 -16.44 19.72 11.99
CA PHE A 386 -17.06 19.95 13.29
C PHE A 386 -16.48 21.15 14.03
N ALA A 387 -15.17 21.37 13.97
CA ALA A 387 -14.52 22.54 14.57
C ALA A 387 -15.01 23.84 13.91
N LEU A 388 -15.12 23.88 12.58
CA LEU A 388 -15.67 25.01 11.83
C LEU A 388 -17.17 25.21 12.11
N ALA A 389 -17.96 24.14 12.14
CA ALA A 389 -19.39 24.22 12.47
C ALA A 389 -19.60 24.73 13.90
N ALA A 390 -18.77 24.28 14.85
CA ALA A 390 -18.80 24.78 16.22
C ALA A 390 -18.35 26.25 16.29
N ALA A 391 -17.33 26.67 15.53
CA ALA A 391 -16.94 28.07 15.39
C ALA A 391 -18.11 28.96 14.97
N LEU A 392 -18.86 28.49 13.97
CA LEU A 392 -19.99 29.20 13.39
C LEU A 392 -21.21 29.21 14.34
N ARG A 393 -21.46 28.12 15.10
CA ARG A 393 -22.61 27.97 16.01
C ARG A 393 -22.41 28.50 17.43
N ILE A 394 -21.17 28.66 17.91
CA ILE A 394 -20.89 29.35 19.20
C ILE A 394 -21.50 30.77 19.21
N VAL A 395 -21.80 31.34 18.05
CA VAL A 395 -22.47 32.64 17.91
C VAL A 395 -23.97 32.59 18.25
N GLU A 396 -24.63 31.43 18.18
CA GLU A 396 -26.07 31.30 18.45
C GLU A 396 -26.38 30.78 19.86
N VAL A 397 -25.54 29.91 20.43
CA VAL A 397 -25.81 29.24 21.72
C VAL A 397 -25.10 29.93 22.87
N LYS A 398 -25.44 31.21 23.10
CA LYS A 398 -25.20 31.88 24.39
C LYS A 398 -26.48 31.79 25.24
N GLY A 399 -26.95 30.56 25.46
CA GLY A 399 -28.12 30.23 26.27
C GLY A 399 -28.05 28.77 26.68
N ASP A 400 -27.95 28.54 27.99
CA ASP A 400 -27.70 27.28 28.69
C ASP A 400 -28.17 26.00 27.98
N ASN A 401 -27.24 25.07 27.73
CA ASN A 401 -27.40 23.63 27.99
C ASN A 401 -26.11 22.86 27.65
N THR A 402 -25.55 22.18 28.64
CA THR A 402 -24.36 21.33 28.53
C THR A 402 -24.62 20.14 27.60
N SER A 403 -23.95 20.11 26.44
CA SER A 403 -24.05 19.03 25.47
C SER A 403 -23.35 17.76 25.94
N VAL A 404 -23.85 16.59 25.53
CA VAL A 404 -23.27 15.25 25.81
C VAL A 404 -21.79 15.18 25.42
N VAL A 405 -21.39 15.90 24.38
CA VAL A 405 -19.99 16.01 23.93
C VAL A 405 -19.12 16.68 25.00
N SER A 406 -19.61 17.75 25.66
CA SER A 406 -18.89 18.40 26.76
C SER A 406 -18.71 17.48 27.98
N ALA A 407 -19.69 16.62 28.25
CA ALA A 407 -19.62 15.65 29.33
C ALA A 407 -18.58 14.54 29.04
N ALA A 408 -18.57 13.99 27.83
CA ALA A 408 -17.58 13.00 27.40
C ALA A 408 -16.15 13.59 27.38
N ALA A 409 -16.00 14.82 26.87
CA ALA A 409 -14.73 15.56 26.89
C ALA A 409 -14.20 15.71 28.32
N ASN A 410 -15.05 16.19 29.23
CA ASN A 410 -14.69 16.39 30.63
C ASN A 410 -14.33 15.09 31.33
N ALA A 411 -15.01 13.97 31.00
CA ALA A 411 -14.67 12.66 31.52
C ALA A 411 -13.27 12.21 31.05
N GLY A 412 -12.97 12.36 29.76
CA GLY A 412 -11.65 12.02 29.18
C GLY A 412 -10.52 12.84 29.80
N PHE A 413 -10.73 14.15 29.93
CA PHE A 413 -9.77 15.04 30.60
C PHE A 413 -9.54 14.70 32.06
N LYS A 414 -10.60 14.38 32.79
CA LYS A 414 -10.52 13.98 34.19
C LYS A 414 -9.77 12.66 34.33
N PHE A 415 -9.94 11.73 33.38
CA PHE A 415 -9.18 10.50 33.31
C PHE A 415 -7.68 10.75 33.08
N ILE A 416 -7.32 11.54 32.06
CA ILE A 416 -5.91 11.87 31.75
C ILE A 416 -5.23 12.54 32.94
N LYS A 417 -5.90 13.53 33.58
CA LYS A 417 -5.36 14.20 34.78
C LYS A 417 -5.18 13.23 35.95
N LYS A 418 -6.14 12.33 36.16
CA LYS A 418 -6.10 11.35 37.26
C LYS A 418 -5.07 10.24 37.01
N HIS A 419 -4.85 9.87 35.75
CA HIS A 419 -4.02 8.74 35.34
C HIS A 419 -2.92 9.17 34.35
N TYR A 420 -2.17 10.22 34.70
CA TYR A 420 -1.15 10.79 33.81
C TYR A 420 -0.01 9.80 33.49
N ILE A 421 0.35 8.90 34.42
CA ILE A 421 1.37 7.85 34.21
C ILE A 421 0.90 6.83 33.17
N VAL A 422 -0.33 6.33 33.29
CA VAL A 422 -0.89 5.37 32.33
C VAL A 422 -1.02 6.01 30.96
N SER A 423 -1.49 7.26 30.91
CA SER A 423 -1.62 8.03 29.67
C SER A 423 -0.27 8.30 29.02
N SER A 424 0.77 8.65 29.79
CA SER A 424 2.12 8.87 29.27
C SER A 424 2.77 7.58 28.79
N MET A 425 2.59 6.46 29.49
CA MET A 425 3.05 5.15 29.03
C MET A 425 2.38 4.73 27.72
N TYR A 426 1.10 5.05 27.52
CA TYR A 426 0.39 4.83 26.27
C TYR A 426 1.00 5.65 25.12
N ILE A 427 1.27 6.94 25.36
CA ILE A 427 1.88 7.83 24.37
C ILE A 427 3.30 7.38 24.04
N ILE A 428 4.12 7.05 25.05
CA ILE A 428 5.48 6.53 24.85
C ILE A 428 5.42 5.20 24.10
N GLY A 429 4.50 4.30 24.45
CA GLY A 429 4.27 3.04 23.75
C GLY A 429 3.92 3.25 22.28
N LEU A 430 3.03 4.20 21.97
CA LEU A 430 2.69 4.59 20.60
C LEU A 430 3.90 5.17 19.84
N ILE A 431 4.68 6.05 20.48
CA ILE A 431 5.90 6.60 19.88
C ILE A 431 6.90 5.46 19.59
N VAL A 432 7.13 4.56 20.54
CA VAL A 432 8.02 3.41 20.33
C VAL A 432 7.48 2.47 19.25
N ALA A 433 6.17 2.24 19.17
CA ALA A 433 5.55 1.42 18.14
C ALA A 433 5.70 2.04 16.74
N VAL A 434 5.55 3.36 16.62
CA VAL A 434 5.66 4.09 15.35
C VAL A 434 7.11 4.23 14.90
N PHE A 435 8.03 4.56 15.81
CA PHE A 435 9.42 4.86 15.48
C PHE A 435 10.38 3.68 15.64
N GLY A 436 9.98 2.61 16.34
CA GLY A 436 10.77 1.40 16.54
C GLY A 436 10.84 0.54 15.28
N THR A 437 11.51 1.02 14.24
CA THR A 437 11.75 0.30 12.97
C THR A 437 13.01 -0.55 12.94
N GLY A 438 13.85 -0.45 13.99
CA GLY A 438 15.15 -1.10 14.07
C GLY A 438 16.21 -0.38 13.23
N PHE A 439 17.49 -0.67 13.48
CA PHE A 439 18.59 -0.17 12.66
C PHE A 439 18.62 -0.90 11.33
N HIS A 440 18.80 -0.16 10.24
CA HIS A 440 19.05 -0.74 8.93
C HIS A 440 20.31 -1.60 8.97
N VAL A 441 20.16 -2.85 8.53
CA VAL A 441 21.27 -3.79 8.41
C VAL A 441 22.05 -3.50 7.13
N ASP A 442 23.37 -3.59 7.22
CA ASP A 442 24.25 -3.47 6.06
C ASP A 442 23.84 -4.46 4.94
N PRO A 443 23.80 -4.06 3.65
CA PRO A 443 23.33 -4.91 2.56
C PRO A 443 24.05 -6.26 2.44
N ILE A 444 25.33 -6.36 2.82
CA ILE A 444 26.10 -7.61 2.76
C ILE A 444 25.61 -8.57 3.85
N THR A 445 25.36 -8.05 5.06
CA THR A 445 24.81 -8.82 6.17
C THR A 445 23.37 -9.26 5.88
N ALA A 446 22.55 -8.37 5.30
CA ALA A 446 21.20 -8.69 4.85
C ALA A 446 21.20 -9.80 3.78
N ALA A 447 22.08 -9.73 2.77
CA ALA A 447 22.21 -10.76 1.75
C ALA A 447 22.64 -12.11 2.35
N ARG A 448 23.55 -12.11 3.34
CA ARG A 448 23.94 -13.33 4.05
C ARG A 448 22.79 -13.92 4.85
N TYR A 449 22.04 -13.09 5.56
CA TYR A 449 20.85 -13.49 6.31
C TYR A 449 19.83 -14.20 5.39
N HIS A 450 19.48 -13.57 4.28
CA HIS A 450 18.55 -14.15 3.31
C HIS A 450 19.08 -15.45 2.68
N LYS A 451 20.36 -15.49 2.30
CA LYS A 451 20.96 -16.71 1.76
C LYS A 451 20.90 -17.88 2.74
N THR A 452 21.08 -17.63 4.04
CA THR A 452 20.97 -18.67 5.07
C THR A 452 19.52 -19.14 5.22
N LEU A 453 18.54 -18.22 5.23
CA LEU A 453 17.13 -18.59 5.29
C LEU A 453 16.67 -19.36 4.04
N ASP A 454 17.09 -18.95 2.84
CA ASP A 454 16.78 -19.66 1.60
C ASP A 454 17.35 -21.09 1.63
N HIS A 455 18.53 -21.27 2.22
CA HIS A 455 19.12 -22.60 2.40
C HIS A 455 18.30 -23.49 3.35
N VAL A 456 17.82 -22.91 4.47
CA VAL A 456 16.91 -23.59 5.40
C VAL A 456 15.64 -24.05 4.67
N ASP A 457 15.02 -23.16 3.90
CA ASP A 457 13.78 -23.46 3.18
C ASP A 457 13.97 -24.54 2.09
N LEU A 458 15.07 -24.49 1.33
CA LEU A 458 15.32 -25.41 0.23
C LEU A 458 15.72 -26.82 0.68
N VAL A 459 16.60 -26.91 1.67
CA VAL A 459 17.18 -28.19 2.12
C VAL A 459 16.28 -28.83 3.17
N GLN A 460 15.91 -28.09 4.20
CA GLN A 460 15.14 -28.64 5.31
C GLN A 460 13.64 -28.60 5.05
N GLY A 461 13.14 -27.63 4.27
CA GLY A 461 11.72 -27.58 3.90
C GLY A 461 11.25 -28.80 3.09
N ARG A 462 12.14 -29.51 2.38
CA ARG A 462 11.80 -30.81 1.74
C ARG A 462 11.73 -31.96 2.74
N GLN A 463 12.69 -32.04 3.67
CA GLN A 463 12.71 -33.08 4.71
C GLN A 463 11.51 -32.92 5.65
N TYR A 464 11.27 -31.70 6.12
CA TYR A 464 10.14 -31.37 7.00
C TYR A 464 8.80 -31.72 6.36
N ARG A 465 8.54 -31.28 5.12
CA ARG A 465 7.31 -31.63 4.39
C ARG A 465 7.11 -33.13 4.24
N THR A 466 8.19 -33.88 4.02
CA THR A 466 8.12 -35.35 3.91
C THR A 466 7.73 -36.00 5.22
N VAL A 467 8.30 -35.55 6.35
CA VAL A 467 7.97 -36.09 7.68
C VAL A 467 6.55 -35.72 8.08
N VAL A 468 6.12 -34.47 7.88
CA VAL A 468 4.75 -34.03 8.18
C VAL A 468 3.72 -34.80 7.35
N GLN A 469 3.95 -34.98 6.05
CA GLN A 469 3.03 -35.77 5.22
C GLN A 469 2.94 -37.24 5.65
N LYS A 470 4.05 -37.83 6.12
CA LYS A 470 4.03 -39.19 6.69
C LYS A 470 3.26 -39.22 8.01
N LEU A 471 3.48 -38.23 8.86
CA LEU A 471 2.79 -38.07 10.14
C LEU A 471 1.27 -37.93 9.93
N ASP A 472 0.82 -37.05 9.04
CA ASP A 472 -0.60 -36.85 8.73
C ASP A 472 -1.29 -38.11 8.20
N ARG A 473 -0.56 -38.96 7.47
CA ARG A 473 -1.07 -40.27 7.04
C ARG A 473 -1.19 -41.23 8.22
N ALA A 474 -0.12 -41.35 9.02
CA ALA A 474 -0.11 -42.22 10.19
C ALA A 474 -1.16 -41.82 11.23
N GLU A 475 -1.39 -40.51 11.45
CA GLU A 475 -2.43 -40.03 12.35
C GLU A 475 -3.83 -40.36 11.84
N ARG A 476 -4.11 -40.23 10.54
CA ARG A 476 -5.38 -40.67 9.96
C ARG A 476 -5.58 -42.17 10.11
N ASP A 477 -4.56 -42.98 9.86
CA ASP A 477 -4.62 -44.44 10.04
C ASP A 477 -4.92 -44.79 11.51
N TYR A 478 -4.26 -44.11 12.46
CA TYR A 478 -4.52 -44.24 13.89
C TYR A 478 -5.94 -43.83 14.26
N TYR A 479 -6.39 -42.63 13.86
CA TYR A 479 -7.73 -42.14 14.15
C TYR A 479 -8.84 -42.98 13.49
N ASN A 480 -8.61 -43.63 12.36
CA ASN A 480 -9.58 -44.55 11.78
C ASN A 480 -9.75 -45.84 12.61
N SER A 481 -8.73 -46.21 13.39
CA SER A 481 -8.74 -47.36 14.30
C SER A 481 -9.16 -47.04 15.74
N TRP A 482 -9.61 -45.80 16.03
CA TRP A 482 -9.78 -45.33 17.41
C TRP A 482 -10.88 -46.02 18.23
N PHE A 483 -11.88 -46.62 17.57
CA PHE A 483 -12.98 -47.31 18.25
C PHE A 483 -12.61 -48.72 18.75
N SER A 484 -11.49 -49.31 18.31
CA SER A 484 -11.02 -50.61 18.78
C SER A 484 -9.49 -50.62 18.88
N CYS A 485 -8.95 -50.55 20.10
CA CYS A 485 -7.51 -50.59 20.35
C CYS A 485 -6.96 -52.03 20.23
N ASN A 486 -6.95 -52.56 19.00
CA ASN A 486 -6.33 -53.85 18.65
C ASN A 486 -4.81 -53.67 18.44
N ASP A 487 -4.10 -54.77 18.15
CA ASP A 487 -2.65 -54.75 17.90
C ASP A 487 -2.26 -53.80 16.74
N GLU A 488 -3.15 -53.64 15.75
CA GLU A 488 -2.97 -52.70 14.63
C GLU A 488 -3.02 -51.24 15.08
N CYS A 489 -3.98 -50.88 15.96
CA CYS A 489 -4.07 -49.55 16.58
C CYS A 489 -2.79 -49.23 17.37
N GLN A 490 -2.28 -50.18 18.15
CA GLN A 490 -1.03 -50.03 18.89
C GLN A 490 0.18 -49.85 17.96
N ALA A 491 0.23 -50.58 16.84
CA ALA A 491 1.28 -50.40 15.84
C ALA A 491 1.22 -49.02 15.17
N ASN A 492 0.01 -48.54 14.82
CA ASN A 492 -0.20 -47.21 14.25
C ASN A 492 0.15 -46.09 15.24
N TYR A 493 -0.18 -46.26 16.52
CA TYR A 493 0.20 -45.32 17.57
C TYR A 493 1.73 -45.17 17.69
N ARG A 494 2.48 -46.29 17.74
CA ARG A 494 3.96 -46.25 17.77
C ARG A 494 4.56 -45.59 16.54
N LYS A 495 3.94 -45.79 15.36
CA LYS A 495 4.35 -45.13 14.12
C LYS A 495 4.12 -43.62 14.17
N VAL A 496 3.01 -43.17 14.76
CA VAL A 496 2.74 -41.74 15.00
C VAL A 496 3.78 -41.16 15.97
N GLU A 497 4.10 -41.86 17.05
CA GLU A 497 5.11 -41.45 18.04
C GLU A 497 6.50 -41.30 17.41
N ASP A 498 6.99 -42.30 16.68
CA ASP A 498 8.28 -42.25 15.96
C ASP A 498 8.32 -41.09 14.94
N LEU A 499 7.23 -40.85 14.20
CA LEU A 499 7.15 -39.73 13.26
C LEU A 499 7.10 -38.37 13.94
N ARG A 500 6.54 -38.27 15.16
CA ARG A 500 6.59 -37.05 15.98
C ARG A 500 8.00 -36.78 16.48
N ASP A 501 8.73 -37.80 16.91
CA ASP A 501 10.13 -37.68 17.31
C ASP A 501 11.00 -37.26 16.13
N GLN A 502 10.80 -37.87 14.95
CA GLN A 502 11.49 -37.45 13.72
C GLN A 502 11.17 -36.01 13.35
N LYS A 503 9.92 -35.58 13.50
CA LYS A 503 9.50 -34.19 13.26
C LYS A 503 10.24 -33.25 14.21
N ALA A 504 10.27 -33.55 15.51
CA ALA A 504 10.95 -32.74 16.52
C ALA A 504 12.45 -32.59 16.24
N VAL A 505 13.12 -33.67 15.79
CA VAL A 505 14.53 -33.62 15.40
C VAL A 505 14.76 -32.71 14.19
N VAL A 506 13.88 -32.75 13.18
CA VAL A 506 13.97 -31.87 12.01
C VAL A 506 13.67 -30.41 12.39
N GLU A 507 12.67 -30.17 13.22
CA GLU A 507 12.31 -28.84 13.72
C GLU A 507 13.43 -28.21 14.54
N SER A 508 14.09 -28.97 15.43
CA SER A 508 15.25 -28.49 16.19
C SER A 508 16.37 -28.04 15.26
N LYS A 509 16.66 -28.80 14.19
CA LYS A 509 17.70 -28.43 13.21
C LYS A 509 17.34 -27.18 12.40
N ILE A 510 16.06 -26.99 12.09
CA ILE A 510 15.55 -25.76 11.46
C ILE A 510 15.72 -24.58 12.39
N TYR A 511 15.33 -24.76 13.65
CA TYR A 511 15.43 -23.73 14.67
C TYR A 511 16.90 -23.30 14.89
N ASP A 512 17.84 -24.23 14.98
CA ASP A 512 19.26 -23.93 15.18
C ASP A 512 19.85 -23.11 14.01
N LEU A 513 19.48 -23.44 12.76
CA LEU A 513 19.94 -22.67 11.60
C LEU A 513 19.30 -21.28 11.52
N GLN A 514 18.03 -21.15 11.88
CA GLN A 514 17.35 -19.86 11.98
C GLN A 514 17.96 -18.99 13.09
N LEU A 515 18.29 -19.59 14.23
CA LEU A 515 19.00 -18.94 15.34
C LEU A 515 20.33 -18.38 14.87
N ASP A 516 21.12 -19.18 14.14
CA ASP A 516 22.40 -18.73 13.60
C ASP A 516 22.26 -17.62 12.55
N ALA A 517 21.21 -17.67 11.72
CA ALA A 517 20.88 -16.57 10.81
C ALA A 517 20.54 -15.28 11.59
N ARG A 518 19.65 -15.34 12.59
CA ARG A 518 19.22 -14.20 13.41
C ARG A 518 20.38 -13.53 14.16
N LYS A 519 21.31 -14.31 14.69
CA LYS A 519 22.53 -13.80 15.33
C LYS A 519 23.37 -12.91 14.40
N THR A 520 23.30 -13.10 13.07
CA THR A 520 24.10 -12.28 12.14
C THR A 520 23.59 -10.84 12.00
N VAL A 521 22.28 -10.61 12.15
CA VAL A 521 21.67 -9.28 12.01
C VAL A 521 21.56 -8.54 13.35
N GLY A 522 21.46 -9.28 14.46
CA GLY A 522 21.41 -8.73 15.82
C GLY A 522 20.03 -8.23 16.25
N LEU A 523 19.84 -8.08 17.57
CA LEU A 523 18.54 -7.80 18.21
C LEU A 523 17.93 -6.45 17.82
N TRP A 524 18.76 -5.45 17.55
CA TRP A 524 18.29 -4.10 17.23
C TRP A 524 18.10 -3.87 15.72
N SER A 525 18.22 -4.92 14.91
CA SER A 525 18.04 -4.84 13.47
C SER A 525 16.59 -4.58 13.05
N SER A 526 16.40 -4.08 11.84
CA SER A 526 15.07 -3.99 11.22
C SER A 526 14.39 -5.36 11.08
N TYR A 527 15.15 -6.45 10.93
CA TYR A 527 14.61 -7.82 10.89
C TYR A 527 14.06 -8.26 12.24
N ALA A 528 14.80 -8.03 13.33
CA ALA A 528 14.31 -8.33 14.69
C ALA A 528 13.04 -7.53 15.04
N ALA A 529 12.97 -6.26 14.63
CA ALA A 529 11.78 -5.45 14.81
C ALA A 529 10.58 -5.99 14.00
N GLN A 530 10.81 -6.49 12.79
CA GLN A 530 9.78 -7.12 11.96
C GLN A 530 9.29 -8.45 12.56
N ASP A 531 10.20 -9.32 13.00
CA ASP A 531 9.86 -10.58 13.68
C ASP A 531 9.03 -10.31 14.94
N MET A 532 9.44 -9.36 15.78
CA MET A 532 8.69 -9.00 16.99
C MET A 532 7.29 -8.47 16.70
N ARG A 533 7.13 -7.65 15.64
CA ARG A 533 5.81 -7.19 15.19
C ARG A 533 4.96 -8.34 14.68
N LYS A 534 5.56 -9.25 13.92
CA LYS A 534 4.87 -10.45 13.43
C LYS A 534 4.35 -11.28 14.60
N ASP A 535 5.19 -11.55 15.60
CA ASP A 535 4.81 -12.32 16.79
C ASP A 535 3.71 -11.62 17.61
N PHE A 536 3.75 -10.29 17.71
CA PHE A 536 2.68 -9.50 18.32
C PHE A 536 1.36 -9.67 17.56
N TRP A 537 1.37 -9.51 16.24
CA TRP A 537 0.17 -9.64 15.42
C TRP A 537 -0.38 -11.06 15.39
N ASP A 538 0.50 -12.06 15.36
CA ASP A 538 0.12 -13.48 15.43
C ASP A 538 -0.56 -13.78 16.78
N SER A 539 -0.01 -13.26 17.89
CA SER A 539 -0.62 -13.37 19.23
C SER A 539 -1.97 -12.63 19.30
N TRP A 540 -2.05 -11.41 18.75
CA TRP A 540 -3.28 -10.63 18.68
C TRP A 540 -4.37 -11.35 17.90
N ASN A 541 -4.02 -11.91 16.74
CA ASN A 541 -4.94 -12.69 15.92
C ASN A 541 -5.42 -13.95 16.63
N ALA A 542 -4.52 -14.67 17.31
CA ALA A 542 -4.91 -15.81 18.14
C ALA A 542 -5.90 -15.41 19.25
N GLY A 543 -5.72 -14.25 19.88
CA GLY A 543 -6.66 -13.70 20.87
C GLY A 543 -8.04 -13.41 20.29
N LYS A 544 -8.11 -12.83 19.09
CA LYS A 544 -9.38 -12.61 18.37
C LYS A 544 -10.06 -13.94 18.00
N ASP A 545 -9.28 -14.89 17.49
CA ASP A 545 -9.80 -16.19 17.07
C ASP A 545 -10.36 -16.93 18.27
N MET A 546 -9.63 -16.95 19.39
CA MET A 546 -10.10 -17.49 20.66
C MET A 546 -11.41 -16.84 21.12
N ALA A 547 -11.50 -15.51 21.08
CA ALA A 547 -12.72 -14.79 21.41
C ALA A 547 -13.90 -15.17 20.50
N SER A 548 -13.65 -15.29 19.18
CA SER A 548 -14.68 -15.70 18.22
C SER A 548 -15.15 -17.14 18.46
N HIS A 549 -14.25 -18.07 18.76
CA HIS A 549 -14.59 -19.45 19.10
C HIS A 549 -15.41 -19.52 20.38
N TRP A 550 -15.05 -18.75 21.42
CA TRP A 550 -15.80 -18.69 22.66
C TRP A 550 -17.19 -18.10 22.46
N THR A 551 -17.31 -17.00 21.73
CA THR A 551 -18.61 -16.42 21.38
C THR A 551 -19.45 -17.38 20.54
N LEU A 552 -18.84 -18.13 19.61
CA LEU A 552 -19.52 -19.15 18.84
C LEU A 552 -20.09 -20.25 19.76
N TRP A 553 -19.30 -20.76 20.70
CA TRP A 553 -19.76 -21.74 21.68
C TRP A 553 -20.85 -21.19 22.59
N ASP A 554 -20.69 -19.98 23.11
CA ASP A 554 -21.71 -19.30 23.93
C ASP A 554 -23.03 -19.16 23.16
N THR A 555 -22.95 -18.71 21.90
CA THR A 555 -24.12 -18.54 21.03
C THR A 555 -24.79 -19.89 20.72
N LEU A 556 -23.99 -20.93 20.46
CA LEU A 556 -24.49 -22.29 20.22
C LEU A 556 -25.22 -22.83 21.45
N PHE A 557 -24.68 -22.66 22.65
CA PHE A 557 -25.33 -23.11 23.88
C PHE A 557 -26.54 -22.27 24.26
N MET A 558 -26.53 -20.96 23.99
CA MET A 558 -27.71 -20.11 24.12
C MET A 558 -28.84 -20.56 23.18
N ALA A 559 -28.51 -20.92 21.94
CA ALA A 559 -29.49 -21.42 20.97
C ALA A 559 -29.99 -22.84 21.29
N ALA A 560 -29.10 -23.73 21.77
CA ALA A 560 -29.43 -25.11 22.12
C ALA A 560 -30.15 -25.23 23.48
N GLY A 561 -29.99 -24.24 24.37
CA GLY A 561 -30.50 -24.24 25.74
C GLY A 561 -32.02 -24.17 25.91
N GLY A 562 -32.81 -24.08 24.84
CA GLY A 562 -34.27 -24.30 24.83
C GLY A 562 -35.15 -23.31 25.62
N ASP A 563 -34.58 -22.47 26.48
CA ASP A 563 -35.31 -21.58 27.41
C ASP A 563 -35.68 -20.22 26.80
N SER A 564 -35.48 -20.04 25.48
CA SER A 564 -35.58 -18.75 24.79
C SER A 564 -36.93 -18.49 24.12
N ARG A 565 -38.02 -19.14 24.55
CA ARG A 565 -39.31 -19.06 23.83
C ARG A 565 -39.88 -17.64 23.69
N ASP A 566 -39.47 -16.69 24.53
CA ASP A 566 -39.99 -15.31 24.50
C ASP A 566 -38.92 -14.21 24.33
N GLN A 567 -37.64 -14.55 24.05
CA GLN A 567 -36.63 -13.51 23.85
C GLN A 567 -36.74 -12.88 22.45
N THR A 568 -36.88 -11.56 22.40
CA THR A 568 -36.86 -10.82 21.13
C THR A 568 -35.50 -10.98 20.45
N LEU A 569 -35.48 -11.19 19.13
CA LEU A 569 -34.26 -11.36 18.32
C LEU A 569 -33.24 -10.23 18.54
N MET A 570 -33.71 -9.01 18.79
CA MET A 570 -32.86 -7.87 19.13
C MET A 570 -32.13 -8.05 20.47
N SER A 571 -32.81 -8.58 21.50
CA SER A 571 -32.18 -8.89 22.79
C SER A 571 -31.09 -9.94 22.64
N MET A 572 -31.32 -10.96 21.82
CA MET A 572 -30.33 -12.01 21.54
C MET A 572 -29.09 -11.44 20.84
N ILE A 573 -29.28 -10.58 19.83
CA ILE A 573 -28.17 -9.92 19.12
C ILE A 573 -27.37 -9.03 20.06
N LEU A 574 -28.04 -8.16 20.83
CA LEU A 574 -27.36 -7.27 21.77
C LEU A 574 -26.58 -8.05 22.83
N GLN A 575 -27.16 -9.10 23.39
CA GLN A 575 -26.48 -9.96 24.35
C GLN A 575 -25.27 -10.66 23.72
N THR A 576 -25.39 -11.14 22.48
CA THR A 576 -24.27 -11.74 21.74
C THR A 576 -23.15 -10.73 21.50
N ILE A 577 -23.47 -9.47 21.18
CA ILE A 577 -22.49 -8.39 21.01
C ILE A 577 -21.76 -8.10 22.32
N PHE A 578 -22.49 -7.98 23.44
CA PHE A 578 -21.86 -7.76 24.75
C PHE A 578 -20.96 -8.94 25.15
N GLN A 579 -21.42 -10.17 24.91
CA GLN A 579 -20.63 -11.37 25.16
C GLN A 579 -19.37 -11.41 24.28
N TYR A 580 -19.48 -11.02 23.01
CA TYR A 580 -18.32 -10.87 22.12
C TYR A 580 -17.33 -9.84 22.63
N ILE A 581 -17.78 -8.67 23.09
CA ILE A 581 -16.89 -7.63 23.64
C ILE A 581 -16.14 -8.14 24.88
N MET A 582 -16.82 -8.87 25.77
CA MET A 582 -16.20 -9.46 26.96
C MET A 582 -15.19 -10.56 26.58
N ASN A 583 -15.58 -11.48 25.70
CA ASN A 583 -14.71 -12.55 25.22
C ASN A 583 -13.50 -11.99 24.46
N LEU A 584 -13.69 -10.94 23.65
CA LEU A 584 -12.62 -10.22 22.98
C LEU A 584 -11.67 -9.59 23.99
N THR A 585 -12.20 -8.96 25.04
CA THR A 585 -11.35 -8.36 26.09
C THR A 585 -10.47 -9.41 26.76
N VAL A 586 -11.04 -10.57 27.12
CA VAL A 586 -10.27 -11.68 27.72
C VAL A 586 -9.27 -12.27 26.72
N GLY A 587 -9.67 -12.48 25.47
CA GLY A 587 -8.82 -12.99 24.40
C GLY A 587 -7.63 -12.07 24.11
N LEU A 588 -7.83 -10.75 24.13
CA LEU A 588 -6.76 -9.76 23.96
C LEU A 588 -5.81 -9.72 25.16
N ILE A 589 -6.31 -9.87 26.40
CA ILE A 589 -5.45 -10.00 27.59
C ILE A 589 -4.59 -11.26 27.50
N ALA A 590 -5.18 -12.40 27.11
CA ALA A 590 -4.46 -13.65 26.91
C ALA A 590 -3.40 -13.52 25.78
N ALA A 591 -3.74 -12.87 24.67
CA ALA A 591 -2.82 -12.59 23.58
C ALA A 591 -1.62 -11.74 24.02
N ILE A 592 -1.86 -10.70 24.83
CA ILE A 592 -0.77 -9.89 25.40
C ILE A 592 0.11 -10.76 26.31
N GLY A 593 -0.49 -11.59 27.17
CA GLY A 593 0.24 -12.54 28.01
C GLY A 593 1.11 -13.50 27.20
N ALA A 594 0.56 -14.08 26.12
CA ALA A 594 1.29 -14.97 25.22
C ALA A 594 2.42 -14.24 24.47
N PHE A 595 2.19 -13.03 23.98
CA PHE A 595 3.24 -12.22 23.37
C PHE A 595 4.37 -11.91 24.37
N LEU A 596 4.04 -11.59 25.62
CA LEU A 596 5.06 -11.33 26.65
C LEU A 596 5.92 -12.55 26.96
N THR A 597 5.44 -13.78 26.73
CA THR A 597 6.26 -14.99 26.89
C THR A 597 7.14 -15.28 25.67
N THR A 598 6.80 -14.79 24.47
CA THR A 598 7.63 -14.91 23.27
C THR A 598 8.77 -13.88 23.25
N VAL A 599 8.57 -12.69 23.82
CA VAL A 599 9.58 -11.61 23.83
C VAL A 599 10.96 -12.09 24.35
N PRO A 600 11.09 -12.77 25.51
CA PRO A 600 12.38 -13.30 25.95
C PRO A 600 13.00 -14.33 25.00
N GLN A 601 12.17 -15.13 24.31
CA GLN A 601 12.63 -16.12 23.34
C GLN A 601 13.20 -15.45 22.10
N VAL A 602 12.53 -14.40 21.59
CA VAL A 602 13.04 -13.61 20.47
C VAL A 602 14.36 -12.93 20.86
N ILE A 603 14.42 -12.30 22.04
CA ILE A 603 15.65 -11.68 22.56
C ILE A 603 16.79 -12.69 22.64
N ALA A 604 16.54 -13.87 23.19
CA ALA A 604 17.53 -14.95 23.26
C ALA A 604 17.95 -15.44 21.87
N SER A 605 17.03 -15.47 20.90
CA SER A 605 17.30 -16.00 19.56
C SER A 605 18.21 -15.14 18.71
N TYR A 606 18.18 -13.82 18.91
CA TYR A 606 19.08 -12.88 18.24
C TYR A 606 20.45 -12.75 18.94
N GLY A 607 20.58 -13.28 20.17
CA GLY A 607 21.80 -13.28 20.97
C GLY A 607 22.29 -11.87 21.35
N PRO A 608 23.39 -11.75 22.14
CA PRO A 608 23.96 -10.45 22.52
C PRO A 608 24.72 -9.73 21.38
N GLY A 609 24.51 -10.14 20.12
CA GLY A 609 25.23 -9.66 18.95
C GLY A 609 24.79 -8.27 18.48
N PHE A 610 25.55 -7.24 18.88
CA PHE A 610 26.07 -6.14 18.03
C PHE A 610 26.76 -5.11 18.92
N ILE A 611 26.19 -4.81 20.10
CA ILE A 611 26.76 -3.89 21.09
C ILE A 611 27.99 -4.52 21.75
N GLU A 612 27.93 -5.79 22.18
CA GLU A 612 29.12 -6.50 22.68
C GLU A 612 30.17 -6.71 21.58
N GLY A 613 29.74 -6.95 20.33
CA GLY A 613 30.65 -7.09 19.19
C GLY A 613 31.36 -5.78 18.82
N THR A 614 30.68 -4.64 18.86
CA THR A 614 31.28 -3.32 18.54
C THR A 614 32.03 -2.70 19.72
N LEU A 615 31.62 -2.94 20.97
CA LEU A 615 32.39 -2.57 22.16
C LEU A 615 33.63 -3.46 22.35
N SER A 616 33.52 -4.77 22.12
CA SER A 616 34.67 -5.71 22.16
C SER A 616 35.70 -5.41 21.06
N ARG A 617 35.26 -5.06 19.86
CA ARG A 617 36.15 -4.74 18.73
C ARG A 617 36.83 -3.37 18.87
N LYS A 618 36.31 -2.47 19.71
CA LYS A 618 37.00 -1.23 20.12
C LYS A 618 37.96 -1.40 21.31
N SER A 619 37.87 -2.52 22.04
CA SER A 619 38.78 -2.86 23.15
C SER A 619 40.01 -3.67 22.70
N SER A 620 39.99 -4.21 21.48
CA SER A 620 41.07 -5.02 20.88
C SER A 620 41.88 -4.30 19.78
N ARG A 621 41.67 -2.99 19.62
CA ARG A 621 42.58 -2.05 18.94
C ARG A 621 43.08 -1.06 19.97
#